data_AF-A0A843IG68-F1
#
_entry.id   AF-A0A843IG68-F1
#
_cell.length_a   1.000
_cell.length_b   1.000
_cell.length_c   1.000
_cell.angle_alpha   90.00
_cell.angle_beta   90.00
_cell.angle_gamma   90.00
#
_symmetry.space_group_name_H-M   'P 1'
#
loop_
_entity.id
_entity.type
_entity.pdbx_description
1 polymer ?
#
loop_
_entity_poly.entity_id
_entity_poly.type
_entity_poly.pdbx_seq_one_letter_code
_entity_poly.pdbx_strand_id
1 'polypeptide(L)' 'MKEFDKMLAGLEYCYDDEEISMMKLHAIENANIFNSLAEDDLDRQHEVLSEILGSVGEKVW' A
#
# COMPACT_ATOMS: atom_id res chain seq x y z
N MET A 1 -3.14 4.35 23.70
CA MET A 1 -3.54 3.93 22.36
C MET A 1 -2.36 4.21 21.46
N LYS A 2 -1.91 3.25 20.65
CA LYS A 2 -0.81 3.50 19.70
C LYS A 2 -1.28 4.51 18.64
N GLU A 3 -0.35 5.19 17.98
CA GLU A 3 -0.72 6.13 16.92
C GLU A 3 -1.44 5.43 15.77
N PHE A 4 -1.04 4.20 15.46
CA PHE A 4 -1.75 3.35 14.49
C PHE A 4 -3.22 3.07 14.88
N ASP A 5 -3.48 2.76 16.16
CA ASP A 5 -4.85 2.53 16.64
C ASP A 5 -5.70 3.81 16.57
N LYS A 6 -5.11 4.99 16.86
CA LYS A 6 -5.78 6.29 16.71
C LYS A 6 -6.15 6.56 15.25
N MET A 7 -5.23 6.28 14.32
CA MET A 7 -5.46 6.38 12.88
C MET A 7 -6.64 5.51 12.45
N LEU A 8 -6.69 4.23 12.86
CA LEU A 8 -7.80 3.34 12.54
C LEU A 8 -9.13 3.77 13.17
N ALA A 9 -9.08 4.40 14.33
CA ALA A 9 -10.26 4.94 15.02
C ALA A 9 -10.72 6.30 14.47
N GLY A 10 -10.01 6.89 13.50
CA GLY A 10 -10.30 8.22 12.95
C GLY A 10 -10.03 9.37 13.93
N LEU A 11 -9.16 9.14 14.91
CA LEU A 11 -8.71 10.15 15.88
C LEU A 11 -7.46 10.86 15.36
N GLU A 12 -7.16 12.04 15.91
CA GLU A 12 -5.89 12.72 15.66
C GLU A 12 -4.72 11.83 16.08
N TYR A 13 -3.77 11.61 15.16
CA TYR A 13 -2.60 10.76 15.35
C TYR A 13 -1.33 11.48 14.84
N CYS A 14 -0.16 11.09 15.35
CA CYS A 14 1.13 11.59 14.90
C CYS A 14 1.54 10.90 13.59
N TYR A 15 1.59 11.65 12.50
CA TYR A 15 2.03 11.13 11.19
C TYR A 15 3.50 10.68 11.17
N ASP A 16 4.36 11.37 11.94
CA ASP A 16 5.79 11.09 12.04
C ASP A 16 6.12 9.98 13.06
N ASP A 17 5.10 9.28 13.58
CA ASP A 17 5.30 8.07 14.38
C ASP A 17 6.09 7.02 13.58
N GLU A 18 6.97 6.29 14.25
CA GLU A 18 7.90 5.35 13.60
C GLU A 18 7.15 4.21 12.87
N GLU A 19 6.10 3.65 13.49
CA GLU A 19 5.30 2.57 12.90
C GLU A 19 4.59 3.05 11.64
N ILE A 20 3.95 4.22 11.71
CA ILE A 20 3.24 4.84 10.59
C ILE A 20 4.20 5.24 9.46
N SER A 21 5.38 5.77 9.82
CA SER A 21 6.42 6.16 8.86
C SER A 21 6.94 4.96 8.08
N MET A 22 7.20 3.83 8.76
CA MET A 22 7.62 2.58 8.10
C MET A 22 6.52 2.03 7.18
N MET A 23 5.26 2.06 7.61
CA MET A 23 4.14 1.62 6.77
C MET A 23 4.04 2.44 5.48
N LYS A 24 4.21 3.76 5.58
CA LYS A 24 4.25 4.64 4.41
C LYS A 24 5.43 4.32 3.49
N LEU A 25 6.62 4.09 4.04
CA LEU A 25 7.79 3.76 3.23
C LEU A 25 7.56 2.47 2.44
N HIS A 26 7.06 1.42 3.08
CA HIS A 26 6.70 0.17 2.39
C HIS A 26 5.63 0.39 1.31
N ALA A 27 4.62 1.22 1.57
CA ALA A 27 3.60 1.54 0.57
C ALA A 27 4.19 2.28 -0.66
N ILE A 28 5.15 3.17 -0.45
CA ILE A 28 5.88 3.87 -1.53
C ILE A 28 6.73 2.88 -2.32
N GLU A 29 7.45 1.99 -1.66
CA GLU A 29 8.27 0.96 -2.31
C GLU A 29 7.41 0.04 -3.18
N ASN A 30 6.27 -0.42 -2.65
CA ASN A 30 5.30 -1.22 -3.39
C ASN A 30 4.75 -0.47 -4.62
N ALA A 31 4.41 0.81 -4.47
CA ALA A 31 3.97 1.63 -5.59
C ALA A 31 5.07 1.76 -6.67
N ASN A 32 6.34 1.88 -6.28
CA ASN A 32 7.45 1.93 -7.22
C ASN A 32 7.66 0.59 -7.95
N ILE A 33 7.48 -0.54 -7.27
CA ILE A 33 7.51 -1.87 -7.89
C ILE A 33 6.43 -1.94 -8.98
N PHE A 34 5.19 -1.59 -8.65
CA PHE A 34 4.10 -1.59 -9.60
C PHE A 34 4.35 -0.65 -10.79
N ASN A 35 4.76 0.59 -10.53
CA ASN A 35 5.05 1.59 -11.57
C ASN A 35 6.24 1.23 -12.48
N SER A 36 7.07 0.26 -12.08
CA SER A 36 8.19 -0.22 -12.90
C SER A 36 7.80 -1.32 -13.88
N LEU A 37 6.58 -1.84 -13.80
CA LEU A 37 6.06 -2.85 -14.71
C LEU A 37 5.79 -2.26 -16.10
N ALA A 38 5.85 -3.09 -17.13
CA ALA A 38 5.47 -2.69 -18.48
C ALA A 38 3.96 -2.38 -18.53
N GLU A 39 3.58 -1.31 -19.22
CA GLU A 39 2.18 -0.87 -19.32
C GLU A 39 1.27 -1.90 -20.00
N ASP A 40 1.82 -2.76 -20.85
CA ASP A 40 1.10 -3.79 -21.60
C ASP A 40 1.09 -5.18 -20.92
N ASP A 41 1.78 -5.34 -19.79
CA ASP A 41 1.82 -6.59 -19.01
C ASP A 41 0.73 -6.61 -17.92
N LEU A 42 -0.53 -6.66 -18.36
CA LEU A 42 -1.70 -6.59 -17.49
C LEU A 42 -1.80 -7.76 -16.50
N ASP A 43 -1.37 -8.96 -16.92
CA ASP A 43 -1.38 -10.14 -16.06
C ASP A 43 -0.40 -9.93 -14.88
N ARG A 44 0.81 -9.42 -15.18
CA ARG A 44 1.79 -9.13 -14.13
C ARG A 44 1.36 -7.98 -13.22
N GLN A 45 0.73 -6.95 -13.77
CA GLN A 45 0.16 -5.85 -12.99
C GLN A 45 -0.90 -6.35 -12.00
N HIS A 46 -1.82 -7.21 -12.45
CA HIS A 46 -2.85 -7.80 -11.59
C HIS A 46 -2.25 -8.65 -10.46
N GLU A 47 -1.29 -9.53 -10.79
CA GLU A 47 -0.59 -10.35 -9.79
C GLU A 47 0.07 -9.49 -8.70
N VAL A 48 0.84 -8.47 -9.12
CA VAL A 48 1.59 -7.60 -8.21
C VAL A 48 0.64 -6.76 -7.36
N LEU A 49 -0.46 -6.24 -7.93
CA LEU A 49 -1.48 -5.52 -7.16
C LEU A 49 -2.16 -6.42 -6.12
N SER A 50 -2.49 -7.66 -6.50
CA SER A 50 -3.08 -8.62 -5.56
C SER A 50 -2.15 -8.95 -4.39
N GLU A 51 -0.83 -9.01 -4.64
CA GLU A 51 0.18 -9.23 -3.59
C GLU A 51 0.30 -8.00 -2.68
N ILE A 52 0.48 -6.81 -3.26
CA ILE A 52 0.69 -5.56 -2.52
C ILE A 52 -0.52 -5.18 -1.65
N LEU A 53 -1.73 -5.34 -2.19
CA LEU A 53 -2.98 -4.94 -1.53
C LEU A 53 -3.63 -6.09 -0.74
N GLY A 54 -3.06 -7.29 -0.82
CA GLY A 54 -3.58 -8.53 -0.21
C GLY A 54 -4.76 -9.16 -0.94
N SER A 55 -5.53 -8.38 -1.70
CA SER A 55 -6.52 -8.86 -2.67
C SER A 55 -6.95 -7.73 -3.60
N VAL A 56 -7.31 -8.06 -4.82
CA VAL A 56 -7.94 -7.14 -5.77
C VAL A 56 -9.13 -7.80 -6.46
N GLY A 57 -10.04 -6.98 -6.98
CA GLY A 57 -11.17 -7.47 -7.76
C GLY A 57 -10.75 -8.03 -9.13
N GLU A 58 -11.70 -8.67 -9.82
CA GLU A 58 -11.45 -9.30 -11.14
C GLU A 58 -11.08 -8.31 -12.26
N LYS A 59 -11.34 -7.01 -12.08
CA LYS A 59 -11.16 -5.98 -13.12
C LYS A 59 -10.41 -4.77 -12.58
N VAL A 60 -9.28 -5.04 -11.91
CA VAL A 60 -8.38 -4.04 -11.35
C VAL A 60 -7.03 -4.21 -12.03
N TRP A 61 -6.52 -3.13 -12.61
CA TRP A 61 -5.23 -2.99 -13.28
C TRP A 61 -4.69 -1.61 -12.98
#